data_AF-A0A964YND7-F1
#
_entry.id   AF-A0A964YND7-F1
#
_cell.length_a   1.000
_cell.length_b   1.000
_cell.length_c   1.000
_cell.angle_alpha   90.00
_cell.angle_beta   90.00
_cell.angle_gamma   90.00
#
_symmetry.space_group_name_H-M   'P 1'
#
loop_
_entity.id
_entity.type
_entity.pdbx_description
1 polymer ?
#
loop_
_entity_poly.entity_id
_entity_poly.type
_entity_poly.pdbx_seq_one_letter_code
_entity_poly.pdbx_strand_id
1 'polypeptide(L)'
;MEWTIPIQKLEINKIQVGQLQKSVKPLTPLSYTDGPIVFQNLNLLLPPLTIKDYDSQTGKLILSLSESPQTLSKLLAIQESLLSSVYTNQRAWFPESNRTREQITNSFQPFVESNNLYLYCPLQNQEKRHTIHIWKDGEWKRFASTGLIQKGDSIRVALRLQGISYQMNATNGVWTGRFRAQHKISCLYQFVPKPKVVEEPKC
;
A
#
# COMPACT_ATOMS: atom_id res chain seq x y z
N MET A 1 -4.31 -13.56 14.31
CA MET A 1 -5.05 -12.30 14.07
C MET A 1 -4.01 -11.20 13.84
N GLU A 2 -4.05 -10.50 12.71
CA GLU A 2 -3.04 -9.49 12.38
C GLU A 2 -3.59 -8.10 12.75
N TRP A 3 -2.90 -7.40 13.65
CA TRP A 3 -3.32 -6.07 14.09
C TRP A 3 -3.13 -5.05 12.98
N THR A 4 -4.11 -4.16 12.80
CA THR A 4 -4.09 -3.12 11.78
C THR A 4 -4.22 -1.74 12.44
N ILE A 5 -3.36 -0.80 12.05
CA ILE A 5 -3.28 0.55 12.61
C ILE A 5 -4.10 1.49 11.72
N PRO A 6 -5.11 2.19 12.24
CA PRO A 6 -5.77 3.26 11.49
C PRO A 6 -4.74 4.30 11.07
N ILE A 7 -4.70 4.65 9.78
CA ILE A 7 -3.66 5.56 9.27
C ILE A 7 -3.67 6.92 9.99
N GLN A 8 -4.82 7.37 10.50
CA GLN A 8 -4.96 8.59 11.30
C GLN A 8 -4.17 8.54 12.61
N LYS A 9 -3.95 7.34 13.18
CA LYS A 9 -3.16 7.13 14.41
C LYS A 9 -1.71 6.77 14.15
N LEU A 10 -1.34 6.47 12.91
CA LEU A 10 0.03 6.10 12.55
C LEU A 10 1.02 7.24 12.84
N GLU A 11 2.09 6.94 13.57
CA GLU A 11 3.21 7.85 13.76
C GLU A 11 4.39 7.42 12.85
N ILE A 12 4.86 8.31 11.98
CA ILE A 12 5.84 7.96 10.93
C ILE A 12 7.21 7.59 11.53
N ASN A 13 7.63 8.26 12.59
CA ASN A 13 8.88 8.00 13.31
C ASN A 13 8.92 6.63 14.02
N LYS A 14 7.77 5.98 14.18
CA LYS A 14 7.65 4.62 14.74
C LYS A 14 7.79 3.51 13.68
N ILE A 15 7.85 3.88 12.40
CA ILE A 15 8.11 2.94 11.31
C ILE A 15 9.61 2.65 11.26
N GLN A 16 9.98 1.38 11.28
CA GLN A 16 11.36 0.96 11.15
C GLN A 16 11.58 0.20 9.84
N VAL A 17 12.70 0.49 9.22
CA VAL A 17 13.18 -0.18 8.01
C VAL A 17 14.25 -1.18 8.44
N GLY A 18 13.99 -2.47 8.20
CA GLY A 18 14.87 -3.55 8.63
C GLY A 18 16.15 -3.66 7.80
N GLN A 19 16.83 -4.80 7.91
CA GLN A 19 17.99 -5.13 7.09
C GLN A 19 17.56 -5.75 5.75
N LEU A 20 18.39 -5.56 4.72
CA LEU A 20 18.15 -6.16 3.41
C LEU A 20 18.20 -7.69 3.51
N GLN A 21 17.07 -8.34 3.23
CA GLN A 21 16.98 -9.78 3.11
C GLN A 21 17.36 -10.19 1.69
N LYS A 22 18.55 -10.78 1.53
CA LYS A 22 19.04 -11.30 0.24
C LYS A 22 18.32 -12.62 -0.07
N SER A 23 17.22 -12.52 -0.79
CA SER A 23 16.49 -13.67 -1.35
C SER A 23 16.35 -13.51 -2.86
N VAL A 24 15.66 -14.44 -3.54
CA VAL A 24 15.32 -14.34 -4.97
C VAL A 24 14.63 -13.00 -5.29
N LYS A 25 13.86 -12.46 -4.34
CA LYS A 25 13.27 -11.13 -4.42
C LYS A 25 13.72 -10.31 -3.20
N PRO A 26 14.85 -9.59 -3.29
CA PRO A 26 15.38 -8.85 -2.16
C PRO A 26 14.36 -7.87 -1.58
N LEU A 27 14.24 -7.91 -0.26
CA LEU A 27 13.25 -7.14 0.48
C LEU A 27 13.91 -6.54 1.72
N THR A 28 13.66 -5.26 1.96
CA THR A 28 13.94 -4.66 3.26
C THR A 28 12.62 -4.52 4.00
N PRO A 29 12.37 -5.30 5.07
CA PRO A 29 11.06 -5.37 5.70
C PRO A 29 10.72 -4.08 6.45
N LEU A 30 9.43 -3.79 6.58
CA LEU A 30 8.92 -2.69 7.41
C LEU A 30 8.27 -3.22 8.66
N SER A 31 8.63 -2.65 9.81
CA SER A 31 7.99 -2.89 11.09
C SER A 31 7.46 -1.59 11.69
N TYR A 32 6.58 -1.72 12.68
CA TYR A 32 6.08 -0.59 13.47
C TYR A 32 6.29 -0.88 14.94
N THR A 33 6.88 0.06 15.67
CA THR A 33 7.19 -0.10 17.09
C THR A 33 6.43 0.94 17.91
N ASP A 34 5.60 0.48 18.85
CA ASP A 34 4.85 1.34 19.75
C ASP A 34 5.11 0.94 21.20
N GLY A 35 6.01 1.68 21.85
CA GLY A 35 6.52 1.32 23.18
C GLY A 35 7.15 -0.07 23.17
N PRO A 36 6.71 -1.01 24.03
CA PRO A 36 7.25 -2.37 24.08
C PRO A 36 6.73 -3.28 22.95
N ILE A 37 5.74 -2.85 22.17
CA ILE A 37 5.09 -3.69 21.16
C ILE A 37 5.76 -3.46 19.79
N VAL A 38 6.25 -4.54 19.20
CA VAL A 38 6.82 -4.54 17.84
C VAL A 38 5.92 -5.32 16.90
N PHE A 39 5.36 -4.64 15.91
CA PHE A 39 4.65 -5.26 14.81
C PHE A 39 5.61 -5.52 13.67
N GLN A 40 5.79 -6.80 13.32
CA GLN A 40 6.71 -7.24 12.25
C GLN A 40 6.31 -6.78 10.84
N ASN A 41 5.10 -6.22 10.69
CA ASN A 41 4.59 -5.71 9.43
C ASN A 41 3.87 -4.39 9.68
N LEU A 42 3.96 -3.46 8.74
CA LEU A 42 3.19 -2.23 8.76
C LEU A 42 1.80 -2.48 8.15
N ASN A 43 0.84 -2.86 8.99
CA ASN A 43 -0.56 -3.04 8.59
C ASN A 43 -1.34 -1.75 8.86
N LEU A 44 -1.90 -1.17 7.81
CA LEU A 44 -2.63 0.10 7.79
C LEU A 44 -4.10 -0.12 7.46
N LEU A 45 -4.99 0.53 8.20
CA LEU A 45 -6.39 0.66 7.82
C LEU A 45 -6.60 2.05 7.28
N LEU A 46 -6.90 2.14 5.98
CA LEU A 46 -7.19 3.40 5.33
C LEU A 46 -8.63 3.85 5.64
N PRO A 47 -8.92 5.17 5.62
CA PRO A 47 -10.30 5.64 5.61
C PRO A 47 -11.04 5.16 4.35
N PRO A 48 -12.36 5.37 4.26
CA PRO A 48 -13.06 5.20 3.00
C PRO A 48 -12.44 6.11 1.93
N LEU A 49 -12.01 5.52 0.82
CA LEU A 49 -11.47 6.21 -0.34
C LEU A 49 -12.29 5.85 -1.57
N THR A 50 -12.49 6.84 -2.44
CA THR A 50 -13.25 6.67 -3.67
C THR A 50 -12.41 5.96 -4.73
N ILE A 51 -12.98 4.93 -5.36
CA ILE A 51 -12.35 4.23 -6.47
C ILE A 51 -12.39 5.14 -7.70
N LYS A 52 -11.21 5.54 -8.18
CA LYS A 52 -11.06 6.29 -9.42
C LYS A 52 -11.09 5.37 -10.62
N ASP A 53 -10.41 4.23 -10.51
CA ASP A 53 -10.32 3.24 -11.57
C ASP A 53 -9.90 1.87 -11.02
N TYR A 54 -10.29 0.80 -11.71
CA TYR A 54 -9.84 -0.56 -11.43
C TYR A 54 -9.69 -1.35 -12.72
N ASP A 55 -8.46 -1.78 -12.99
CA ASP A 55 -8.13 -2.65 -14.12
C ASP A 55 -8.06 -4.10 -13.63
N SER A 56 -9.02 -4.92 -14.06
CA SER A 56 -9.11 -6.33 -13.70
C SER A 56 -8.06 -7.21 -14.40
N GLN A 57 -7.46 -6.76 -15.50
CA GLN A 57 -6.43 -7.50 -16.23
C GLN A 57 -5.07 -7.37 -15.54
N THR A 58 -4.74 -6.17 -15.06
CA THR A 58 -3.47 -5.91 -14.36
C THR A 58 -3.59 -5.96 -12.84
N GLY A 59 -4.83 -5.95 -12.31
CA GLY A 59 -5.13 -5.89 -10.89
C GLY A 59 -4.89 -4.49 -10.29
N LYS A 60 -4.61 -3.48 -11.12
CA LYS A 60 -4.31 -2.12 -10.67
C LYS A 60 -5.58 -1.44 -10.15
N LEU A 61 -5.55 -1.04 -8.88
CA LEU A 61 -6.60 -0.30 -8.20
C LEU A 61 -6.11 1.13 -7.91
N ILE A 62 -6.85 2.13 -8.37
CA ILE A 62 -6.54 3.54 -8.18
C ILE A 62 -7.60 4.15 -7.27
N LEU A 63 -7.15 4.68 -6.13
CA LEU A 63 -8.00 5.32 -5.13
C LEU A 63 -7.71 6.81 -5.07
N SER A 64 -8.76 7.63 -5.01
CA SER A 64 -8.62 9.06 -4.82
C SER A 64 -8.32 9.40 -3.36
N LEU A 65 -7.33 10.26 -3.15
CA LEU A 65 -7.00 10.85 -1.85
C LEU A 65 -7.45 12.32 -1.75
N SER A 66 -8.13 12.86 -2.78
CA SER A 66 -8.53 14.27 -2.86
C SER A 66 -9.35 14.74 -1.66
N GLU A 67 -10.19 13.87 -1.11
CA GLU A 67 -11.06 14.15 0.05
C GLU A 67 -10.42 13.75 1.40
N SER A 68 -9.15 13.34 1.39
CA SER A 68 -8.44 12.82 2.57
C SER A 68 -7.03 13.38 2.69
N PRO A 69 -6.88 14.72 2.88
CA PRO A 69 -5.57 15.38 2.89
C PRO A 69 -4.63 14.85 3.99
N GLN A 70 -5.16 14.52 5.18
CA GLN A 70 -4.34 13.95 6.25
C GLN A 70 -3.76 12.57 5.87
N THR A 71 -4.56 11.74 5.21
CA THR A 71 -4.14 10.43 4.70
C THR A 71 -3.08 10.58 3.62
N LEU A 72 -3.30 11.52 2.68
CA LEU A 72 -2.33 11.86 1.65
C LEU A 72 -0.98 12.26 2.26
N SER A 73 -0.98 13.22 3.19
CA SER A 73 0.25 13.70 3.83
C SER A 73 1.00 12.57 4.54
N LYS A 74 0.28 11.66 5.23
CA LYS A 74 0.93 10.52 5.89
C LYS A 74 1.51 9.52 4.89
N LEU A 75 0.80 9.18 3.83
CA LEU A 75 1.32 8.26 2.81
C LEU A 75 2.54 8.85 2.08
N LEU A 76 2.52 10.16 1.79
CA LEU A 76 3.69 10.87 1.24
C LEU A 76 4.87 10.86 2.23
N ALA A 77 4.61 11.07 3.53
CA ALA A 77 5.67 11.00 4.55
C ALA A 77 6.25 9.59 4.69
N ILE A 78 5.43 8.53 4.58
CA ILE A 78 5.92 7.14 4.49
C ILE A 78 6.82 7.02 3.26
N GLN A 79 6.36 7.46 2.09
CA GLN A 79 7.12 7.37 0.84
C GLN A 79 8.49 8.06 0.94
N GLU A 80 8.53 9.27 1.49
CA GLU A 80 9.77 10.03 1.71
C GLU A 80 10.70 9.35 2.73
N SER A 81 10.13 8.76 3.78
CA SER A 81 10.89 7.95 4.75
C SER A 81 11.55 6.75 4.07
N LEU A 82 10.83 6.01 3.21
CA LEU A 82 11.39 4.87 2.47
C LEU A 82 12.52 5.31 1.52
N LEU A 83 12.32 6.40 0.76
CA LEU A 83 13.35 6.96 -0.11
C LEU A 83 14.59 7.32 0.71
N SER A 84 14.41 7.97 1.87
CA SER A 84 15.48 8.36 2.79
C SER A 84 16.26 7.14 3.29
N SER A 85 15.57 6.09 3.71
CA SER A 85 16.21 4.85 4.14
C SER A 85 17.02 4.19 3.02
N VAL A 86 16.52 4.17 1.77
CA VAL A 86 17.30 3.66 0.63
C VAL A 86 18.54 4.51 0.40
N TYR A 87 18.40 5.82 0.34
CA TYR A 87 19.53 6.70 0.09
C TYR A 87 20.65 6.55 1.15
N THR A 88 20.28 6.49 2.42
CA THR A 88 21.23 6.34 3.54
C THR A 88 21.90 4.97 3.54
N ASN A 89 21.15 3.89 3.26
CA ASN A 89 21.66 2.52 3.38
C ASN A 89 22.15 1.91 2.06
N GLN A 90 22.07 2.62 0.93
CA GLN A 90 22.35 2.05 -0.39
C GLN A 90 23.72 1.39 -0.50
N ARG A 91 24.78 1.94 0.13
CA ARG A 91 26.12 1.37 0.07
C ARG A 91 26.25 0.10 0.90
N ALA A 92 25.50 0.00 2.00
CA ALA A 92 25.45 -1.20 2.82
C ALA A 92 24.64 -2.31 2.13
N TRP A 93 23.51 -1.94 1.50
CA TRP A 93 22.62 -2.87 0.82
C TRP A 93 23.16 -3.32 -0.55
N PHE A 94 23.79 -2.39 -1.26
CA PHE A 94 24.30 -2.54 -2.63
C PHE A 94 25.66 -1.82 -2.75
N PRO A 95 26.78 -2.49 -2.43
CA PRO A 95 28.11 -1.86 -2.37
C PRO A 95 28.55 -1.15 -3.65
N GLU A 96 28.07 -1.61 -4.81
CA GLU A 96 28.35 -1.00 -6.12
C GLU A 96 27.48 0.23 -6.42
N SER A 97 26.49 0.53 -5.57
CA SER A 97 25.58 1.66 -5.75
C SER A 97 26.11 2.92 -5.06
N ASN A 98 26.25 3.99 -5.83
CA ASN A 98 26.51 5.34 -5.33
C ASN A 98 25.59 6.36 -6.02
N ARG A 99 24.28 6.14 -5.90
CA ARG A 99 23.25 6.96 -6.54
C ARG A 99 22.98 8.23 -5.75
N THR A 100 22.78 9.33 -6.46
CA THR A 100 22.34 10.60 -5.87
C THR A 100 20.91 10.49 -5.35
N ARG A 101 20.51 11.44 -4.49
CA ARG A 101 19.12 11.53 -4.00
C ARG A 101 18.12 11.58 -5.15
N GLU A 102 18.40 12.39 -6.16
CA GLU A 102 17.58 12.54 -7.35
C GLU A 102 17.46 11.22 -8.13
N GLN A 103 18.57 10.51 -8.34
CA GLN A 103 18.55 9.20 -9.01
C GLN A 103 17.73 8.17 -8.24
N ILE A 104 17.81 8.17 -6.91
CA ILE A 104 16.98 7.30 -6.05
C ILE A 104 15.50 7.64 -6.22
N THR A 105 15.13 8.93 -6.15
CA THR A 105 13.74 9.38 -6.36
C THR A 105 13.21 8.97 -7.74
N ASN A 106 14.00 9.19 -8.80
CA ASN A 106 13.61 8.85 -10.18
C ASN A 106 13.54 7.33 -10.43
N SER A 107 14.20 6.52 -9.61
CA SER A 107 14.17 5.05 -9.74
C SER A 107 13.08 4.39 -8.89
N PHE A 108 12.42 5.16 -8.03
CA PHE A 108 11.34 4.66 -7.20
C PHE A 108 10.02 4.61 -7.96
N GLN A 109 9.29 3.50 -7.85
CA GLN A 109 7.91 3.43 -8.31
C GLN A 109 6.99 3.96 -7.19
N PRO A 110 6.43 5.18 -7.31
CA PRO A 110 5.56 5.73 -6.29
C PRO A 110 4.27 4.92 -6.16
N PHE A 111 3.81 4.77 -4.92
CA PHE A 111 2.46 4.27 -4.65
C PHE A 111 1.49 5.43 -4.38
N VAL A 112 1.99 6.66 -4.20
CA VAL A 112 1.18 7.88 -4.18
C VAL A 112 1.71 8.89 -5.19
N GLU A 113 0.83 9.32 -6.10
CA GLU A 113 1.15 10.34 -7.12
C GLU A 113 -0.13 11.08 -7.55
N SER A 114 -0.03 12.41 -7.70
CA SER A 114 -1.15 13.28 -8.13
C SER A 114 -2.45 13.06 -7.35
N ASN A 115 -2.37 12.98 -6.02
CA ASN A 115 -3.49 12.70 -5.10
C ASN A 115 -4.17 11.35 -5.33
N ASN A 116 -3.51 10.40 -6.00
CA ASN A 116 -4.01 9.05 -6.18
C ASN A 116 -3.10 8.05 -5.43
N LEU A 117 -3.72 7.06 -4.81
CA LEU A 117 -3.08 5.90 -4.24
C LEU A 117 -3.18 4.74 -5.25
N TYR A 118 -2.04 4.17 -5.61
CA TYR A 118 -1.93 3.07 -6.56
C TYR A 118 -1.66 1.77 -5.79
N LEU A 119 -2.60 0.84 -5.86
CA LEU A 119 -2.49 -0.49 -5.27
C LEU A 119 -2.64 -1.54 -6.37
N TYR A 120 -2.14 -2.73 -6.07
CA TYR A 120 -2.25 -3.89 -6.95
C TYR A 120 -2.89 -5.05 -6.18
N CYS A 121 -3.98 -5.56 -6.73
CA CYS A 121 -4.67 -6.77 -6.32
C CYS A 121 -4.03 -7.99 -7.01
N PRO A 122 -3.92 -9.15 -6.34
CA PRO A 122 -3.42 -10.37 -6.96
C PRO A 122 -4.36 -10.81 -8.09
N LEU A 123 -3.77 -11.17 -9.22
CA LEU A 123 -4.50 -11.71 -10.37
C LEU A 123 -4.92 -13.15 -10.10
N GLN A 124 -6.16 -13.49 -10.44
CA GLN A 124 -6.77 -14.79 -10.14
C GLN A 124 -5.99 -15.97 -10.72
N ASN A 125 -5.31 -15.76 -11.85
CA ASN A 125 -4.60 -16.80 -12.57
C ASN A 125 -3.26 -17.19 -11.93
N GLN A 126 -2.72 -16.38 -11.00
CA GLN A 126 -1.37 -16.59 -10.51
C GLN A 126 -1.31 -17.33 -9.17
N GLU A 127 -2.27 -17.17 -8.25
CA GLU A 127 -2.12 -17.74 -6.90
C GLU A 127 -3.46 -18.12 -6.24
N LYS A 128 -3.81 -19.42 -6.25
CA LYS A 128 -4.98 -19.98 -5.53
C LYS A 128 -4.99 -19.66 -4.01
N ARG A 129 -3.85 -19.23 -3.44
CA ARG A 129 -3.65 -18.97 -2.00
C ARG A 129 -3.83 -17.51 -1.59
N HIS A 130 -3.99 -16.58 -2.53
CA HIS A 130 -4.01 -15.15 -2.23
C HIS A 130 -5.29 -14.50 -2.77
N THR A 131 -6.44 -14.91 -2.22
CA THR A 131 -7.72 -14.29 -2.51
C THR A 131 -7.98 -13.11 -1.57
N ILE A 132 -8.17 -11.92 -2.13
CA ILE A 132 -8.72 -10.78 -1.38
C ILE A 132 -10.20 -11.04 -1.12
N HIS A 133 -10.65 -10.70 0.10
CA HIS A 133 -12.07 -10.69 0.45
C HIS A 133 -12.57 -9.25 0.56
N ILE A 134 -13.81 -9.02 0.14
CA ILE A 134 -14.51 -7.74 0.29
C ILE A 134 -15.78 -7.95 1.12
N TRP A 135 -15.97 -7.13 2.14
CA TRP A 135 -17.23 -7.05 2.85
C TRP A 135 -18.18 -6.12 2.09
N LYS A 136 -19.30 -6.65 1.62
CA LYS A 136 -20.32 -5.92 0.84
C LYS A 136 -21.70 -6.50 1.14
N ASP A 137 -22.71 -5.65 1.31
CA ASP A 137 -24.10 -6.05 1.56
C ASP A 137 -24.29 -6.96 2.79
N GLY A 138 -23.45 -6.80 3.81
CA GLY A 138 -23.52 -7.61 5.04
C GLY A 138 -22.89 -9.00 4.94
N GLU A 139 -22.17 -9.30 3.86
CA GLU A 139 -21.51 -10.59 3.66
C GLU A 139 -20.07 -10.45 3.12
N TRP A 140 -19.24 -11.46 3.39
CA TRP A 140 -17.89 -11.57 2.83
C TRP A 140 -17.95 -12.21 1.45
N LYS A 141 -17.54 -11.47 0.42
CA LYS A 141 -17.43 -11.93 -0.96
C LYS A 141 -15.96 -12.11 -1.33
N ARG A 142 -15.65 -13.09 -2.18
CA ARG A 142 -14.33 -13.18 -2.81
C ARG A 142 -14.22 -12.08 -3.85
N PHE A 143 -13.20 -11.23 -3.74
CA PHE A 143 -12.99 -10.08 -4.64
C PHE A 143 -12.84 -10.47 -6.11
N ALA A 144 -12.55 -11.74 -6.38
CA ALA A 144 -12.49 -12.34 -7.70
C ALA A 144 -13.80 -12.25 -8.51
N SER A 145 -14.95 -12.07 -7.87
CA SER A 145 -16.21 -11.96 -8.63
C SER A 145 -16.29 -10.63 -9.37
N THR A 146 -16.65 -10.66 -10.65
CA THR A 146 -16.83 -9.47 -11.49
C THR A 146 -17.91 -8.55 -10.93
N GLY A 147 -17.71 -7.23 -11.02
CA GLY A 147 -18.71 -6.23 -10.61
C GLY A 147 -18.83 -5.99 -9.11
N LEU A 148 -17.93 -6.53 -8.28
CA LEU A 148 -17.94 -6.26 -6.84
C LEU A 148 -17.54 -4.83 -6.49
N ILE A 149 -16.67 -4.22 -7.28
CA ILE A 149 -16.31 -2.82 -7.18
C ILE A 149 -16.44 -2.15 -8.54
N GLN A 150 -16.74 -0.86 -8.52
CA GLN A 150 -16.81 0.00 -9.70
C GLN A 150 -16.24 1.38 -9.39
N LYS A 151 -15.93 2.13 -10.44
CA LYS A 151 -15.55 3.54 -10.34
C LYS A 151 -16.65 4.31 -9.60
N GLY A 152 -16.25 5.16 -8.66
CA GLY A 152 -17.14 5.95 -7.81
C GLY A 152 -17.52 5.27 -6.50
N ASP A 153 -17.32 3.95 -6.35
CA ASP A 153 -17.54 3.28 -5.07
C ASP A 153 -16.58 3.81 -3.99
N SER A 154 -17.05 3.82 -2.74
CA SER A 154 -16.22 4.14 -1.58
C SER A 154 -15.81 2.86 -0.85
N ILE A 155 -14.51 2.65 -0.64
CA ILE A 155 -13.99 1.46 0.03
C ILE A 155 -12.97 1.82 1.12
N ARG A 156 -12.95 1.05 2.22
CA ARG A 156 -11.79 0.99 3.13
C ARG A 156 -10.89 -0.16 2.71
N VAL A 157 -9.59 0.07 2.81
CA VAL A 157 -8.56 -0.93 2.49
C VAL A 157 -7.77 -1.25 3.75
N ALA A 158 -7.68 -2.54 4.09
CA ALA A 158 -6.68 -3.05 5.02
C ALA A 158 -5.41 -3.38 4.20
N LEU A 159 -4.43 -2.50 4.29
CA LEU A 159 -3.20 -2.50 3.50
C LEU A 159 -2.02 -2.94 4.37
N ARG A 160 -1.32 -3.99 3.97
CA ARG A 160 -0.01 -4.34 4.52
C ARG A 160 1.08 -3.77 3.64
N LEU A 161 1.94 -2.92 4.19
CA LEU A 161 3.23 -2.59 3.59
C LEU A 161 4.27 -3.59 4.13
N GLN A 162 4.75 -4.47 3.27
CA GLN A 162 5.67 -5.54 3.64
C GLN A 162 7.10 -5.03 3.78
N GLY A 163 7.50 -4.13 2.88
CA GLY A 163 8.90 -3.76 2.75
C GLY A 163 9.18 -2.93 1.51
N ILE A 164 10.45 -2.64 1.30
CA ILE A 164 10.99 -2.11 0.06
C ILE A 164 11.50 -3.29 -0.75
N SER A 165 10.94 -3.50 -1.95
CA SER A 165 11.42 -4.52 -2.88
C SER A 165 12.29 -3.92 -3.96
N TYR A 166 13.36 -4.62 -4.32
CA TYR A 166 14.36 -4.15 -5.27
C TYR A 166 14.32 -5.00 -6.54
N GLN A 167 14.41 -4.33 -7.69
CA GLN A 167 14.49 -5.01 -8.97
C GLN A 167 15.96 -5.37 -9.25
N MET A 168 16.25 -6.67 -9.26
CA MET A 168 17.56 -7.20 -9.59
C MET A 168 17.61 -7.57 -11.08
N ASN A 169 18.77 -7.42 -11.69
CA ASN A 169 19.02 -7.97 -13.01
C ASN A 169 19.14 -9.50 -12.89
N ALA A 170 18.34 -10.23 -13.66
CA ALA A 170 18.25 -11.68 -13.58
C ALA A 170 19.55 -12.40 -13.96
N THR A 171 20.43 -11.76 -14.74
CA THR A 171 21.65 -12.37 -15.28
C THR A 171 22.81 -12.30 -14.31
N ASN A 172 23.01 -11.14 -13.67
CA ASN A 172 24.17 -10.89 -12.80
C ASN A 172 23.80 -10.64 -11.33
N GLY A 173 22.51 -10.65 -10.99
CA GLY A 173 22.03 -10.42 -9.62
C GLY A 173 22.31 -9.01 -9.10
N VAL A 174 22.67 -8.05 -9.96
CA VAL A 174 22.96 -6.67 -9.57
C VAL A 174 21.66 -5.87 -9.48
N TRP A 175 21.56 -4.98 -8.50
CA TRP A 175 20.42 -4.09 -8.37
C TRP A 175 20.36 -3.11 -9.55
N THR A 176 19.25 -3.12 -10.28
CA THR A 176 19.03 -2.22 -11.41
C THR A 176 18.87 -0.75 -10.99
N GLY A 177 18.68 -0.52 -9.70
CA GLY A 177 18.29 0.77 -9.16
C GLY A 177 16.81 0.97 -8.93
N ARG A 178 15.97 0.20 -9.63
CA ARG A 178 14.52 0.31 -9.49
C ARG A 178 14.06 -0.38 -8.22
N PHE A 179 13.11 0.24 -7.54
CA PHE A 179 12.54 -0.31 -6.31
C PHE A 179 11.14 0.26 -6.07
N ARG A 180 10.38 -0.41 -5.20
CA ARG A 180 9.02 -0.02 -4.86
C ARG A 180 8.66 -0.47 -3.46
N ALA A 181 7.69 0.21 -2.85
CA ALA A 181 7.01 -0.31 -1.68
C ALA A 181 6.24 -1.57 -2.07
N GLN A 182 6.62 -2.71 -1.50
CA GLN A 182 5.91 -3.96 -1.69
C GLN A 182 4.75 -4.01 -0.71
N HIS A 183 3.54 -4.14 -1.23
CA HIS A 183 2.32 -4.17 -0.42
C HIS A 183 1.49 -5.42 -0.69
N LYS A 184 0.51 -5.65 0.19
CA LYS A 184 -0.55 -6.65 0.07
C LYS A 184 -1.85 -6.05 0.60
N ILE A 185 -2.95 -6.27 -0.11
CA ILE A 185 -4.28 -5.96 0.40
C ILE A 185 -4.78 -7.20 1.16
N SER A 186 -5.11 -7.03 2.44
CA SER A 186 -5.63 -8.13 3.27
C SER A 186 -7.13 -8.31 3.04
N CYS A 187 -7.88 -7.22 3.06
CA CYS A 187 -9.31 -7.20 2.81
C CYS A 187 -9.78 -5.79 2.42
N LEU A 188 -10.98 -5.72 1.86
CA LEU A 188 -11.68 -4.50 1.50
C LEU A 188 -13.02 -4.43 2.23
N TYR A 189 -13.50 -3.22 2.48
CA TYR A 189 -14.83 -2.97 3.02
C TYR A 189 -15.53 -1.94 2.15
N GLN A 190 -16.63 -2.32 1.49
CA GLN A 190 -17.42 -1.37 0.73
C GLN A 190 -18.33 -0.59 1.66
N PHE A 191 -18.26 0.74 1.55
CA PHE A 191 -19.19 1.63 2.22
C PHE A 191 -20.29 1.99 1.24
N VAL A 192 -21.52 1.57 1.56
CA VAL A 192 -22.71 2.16 0.98
C VAL A 192 -23.03 3.37 1.84
N PRO A 193 -23.00 4.62 1.31
CA PRO A 193 -23.50 5.75 2.05
C PRO A 193 -24.95 5.44 2.47
N LYS A 194 -25.28 5.59 3.76
CA LYS A 194 -26.69 5.54 4.14
C LYS A 194 -27.39 6.62 3.31
N PRO A 195 -28.52 6.32 2.64
CA PRO A 195 -29.28 7.35 1.96
C PRO A 195 -29.52 8.47 2.97
N LYS A 196 -29.21 9.72 2.58
CA LYS A 196 -29.59 10.87 3.39
C LYS A 196 -31.09 10.76 3.56
N VAL A 197 -31.55 10.53 4.80
CA VAL A 197 -32.97 10.64 5.12
C VAL A 197 -33.32 12.07 4.77
N VAL A 198 -34.07 12.25 3.69
CA VAL A 198 -34.67 13.53 3.37
C VAL A 198 -35.68 13.74 4.48
N GLU A 199 -35.36 14.59 5.45
CA GLU A 199 -36.35 15.00 6.45
C GLU A 199 -37.49 15.66 5.65
N GLU A 200 -38.65 14.99 5.64
CA GLU A 200 -39.86 15.58 5.08
C GLU A 200 -40.11 16.91 5.80
N PRO A 201 -40.41 17.99 5.07
CA PRO A 201 -40.74 19.26 5.72
C PRO A 201 -41.97 19.02 6.60
N LYS A 202 -41.81 19.25 7.91
CA LYS A 202 -42.93 19.29 8.84
C LYS A 202 -43.84 20.45 8.40
N CYS A 203 -45.04 20.12 7.92
CA CYS A 203 -46.12 21.06 7.66
C CYS A 203 -46.62 21.69 8.97
#